data_AF-A0A1F5QY98-F1
#
_entry.id   AF-A0A1F5QY98-F1
#
_cell.length_a   1.000
_cell.length_b   1.000
_cell.length_c   1.000
_cell.angle_alpha   90.00
_cell.angle_beta   90.00
_cell.angle_gamma   90.00
#
_symmetry.space_group_name_H-M   'P 1'
#
loop_
_entity.id
_entity.type
_entity.pdbx_description
1 polymer ?
#
loop_
_entity_poly.entity_id
_entity_poly.type
_entity_poly.pdbx_seq_one_letter_code
_entity_poly.pdbx_strand_id
1 'polypeptide(L)'
;MSHNISKHRLKHDEFAEDMAKTINLFRKYSTEILAVLVGALIIVIGLFFVAQNRTKNEREANLLLGSAHAALFSGDAQQSRQGYEDIIKRFGSTESAKEAMINLGNLNFQMRNQEEALKNYQRAVQAKPKSYLLMSAAIGGVAACYEQAGDFNKAAEEYMQIFQRYPKQNYISLNAMLSAGRCYRAAGNNAKAREVYQGILSKYPDDQNAQKARSALAMLPTAE
;
A
#
# COMPACT_ATOMS: atom_id res chain seq x y z
N MET A 1 -63.27 -50.00 21.80
CA MET A 1 -62.09 -50.29 20.98
C MET A 1 -61.58 -48.98 20.40
N SER A 2 -60.73 -48.26 21.13
CA SER A 2 -60.19 -46.97 20.68
C SER A 2 -58.87 -47.17 19.96
N HIS A 3 -58.80 -46.62 18.75
CA HIS A 3 -57.63 -46.50 17.91
C HIS A 3 -56.47 -45.82 18.64
N ASN A 4 -55.30 -46.46 18.62
CA ASN A 4 -54.03 -45.81 18.94
C ASN A 4 -53.08 -45.96 17.75
N ILE A 5 -53.30 -45.15 16.71
CA ILE A 5 -52.33 -44.95 15.61
C ILE A 5 -51.70 -43.59 15.88
N SER A 6 -50.66 -43.53 16.71
CA SER A 6 -50.12 -42.24 17.15
C SER A 6 -48.59 -42.20 17.00
N LYS A 7 -48.14 -41.15 16.29
CA LYS A 7 -46.77 -40.59 16.17
C LYS A 7 -45.80 -41.12 15.11
N HIS A 8 -45.79 -42.40 14.71
CA HIS A 8 -44.76 -42.86 13.75
C HIS A 8 -45.10 -42.55 12.26
N ARG A 9 -46.38 -42.47 11.88
CA ARG A 9 -46.80 -42.20 10.48
C ARG A 9 -46.84 -40.71 10.11
N LEU A 10 -47.02 -39.81 11.09
CA LEU A 10 -47.15 -38.37 10.86
C LEU A 10 -45.84 -37.70 10.39
N LYS A 11 -44.68 -38.14 10.88
CA LYS A 11 -43.38 -37.57 10.47
C LYS A 11 -42.98 -37.86 9.02
N HIS A 12 -43.52 -38.94 8.44
CA HIS A 12 -43.23 -39.31 7.06
C HIS A 12 -44.04 -38.48 6.06
N ASP A 13 -45.30 -38.17 6.38
CA ASP A 13 -46.13 -37.28 5.56
C ASP A 13 -45.66 -35.82 5.65
N GLU A 14 -45.25 -35.34 6.82
CA GLU A 14 -44.69 -33.99 6.98
C GLU A 14 -43.40 -33.82 6.15
N PHE A 15 -42.50 -34.80 6.19
CA PHE A 15 -41.31 -34.81 5.35
C PHE A 15 -41.65 -34.88 3.85
N ALA A 16 -42.61 -35.70 3.45
CA ALA A 16 -43.02 -35.82 2.05
C ALA A 16 -43.70 -34.53 1.53
N GLU A 17 -44.52 -33.87 2.36
CA GLU A 17 -45.11 -32.58 2.06
C GLU A 17 -44.07 -31.46 2.00
N ASP A 18 -43.12 -31.44 2.94
CA ASP A 18 -42.03 -30.48 2.93
C ASP A 18 -41.15 -30.70 1.70
N MET A 19 -40.83 -31.95 1.34
CA MET A 19 -40.16 -32.30 0.10
C MET A 19 -40.94 -31.85 -1.14
N ALA A 20 -42.26 -32.04 -1.17
CA ALA A 20 -43.12 -31.61 -2.27
C ALA A 20 -43.16 -30.08 -2.39
N LYS A 21 -43.22 -29.35 -1.27
CA LYS A 21 -43.11 -27.88 -1.22
C LYS A 21 -41.75 -27.43 -1.73
N THR A 22 -40.65 -28.05 -1.29
CA THR A 22 -39.29 -27.74 -1.75
C THR A 22 -39.11 -28.01 -3.25
N ILE A 23 -39.60 -29.14 -3.75
CA ILE A 23 -39.55 -29.48 -5.18
C ILE A 23 -40.38 -28.50 -6.00
N ASN A 24 -41.59 -28.14 -5.55
CA ASN A 24 -42.44 -27.17 -6.24
C ASN A 24 -41.85 -25.76 -6.21
N LEU A 25 -41.21 -25.35 -5.11
CA LEU A 25 -40.46 -24.08 -5.06
C LEU A 25 -39.29 -24.09 -6.04
N PHE A 26 -38.50 -25.16 -6.07
CA PHE A 26 -37.37 -25.28 -7.01
C PHE A 26 -37.85 -25.28 -8.45
N ARG A 27 -38.94 -25.99 -8.77
CA ARG A 27 -39.55 -25.99 -10.10
C ARG A 27 -40.08 -24.60 -10.48
N LYS A 28 -40.77 -23.92 -9.56
CA LYS A 28 -41.33 -22.58 -9.75
C LYS A 28 -40.26 -21.52 -10.05
N TYR A 29 -39.09 -21.62 -9.42
CA TYR A 29 -37.99 -20.65 -9.56
C TYR A 29 -36.77 -21.19 -10.33
N SER A 30 -36.89 -22.34 -11.00
CA SER A 30 -35.74 -23.03 -11.60
C SER A 30 -35.02 -22.19 -12.65
N THR A 31 -35.77 -21.40 -13.43
CA THR A 31 -35.26 -20.47 -14.44
C THR A 31 -34.50 -19.29 -13.83
N GLU A 32 -35.01 -18.73 -12.74
CA GLU A 32 -34.39 -17.60 -12.02
C GLU A 32 -33.13 -18.05 -11.29
N ILE A 33 -33.17 -19.23 -10.65
CA ILE A 33 -32.00 -19.83 -10.02
C ILE A 33 -30.92 -20.09 -11.08
N LEU A 34 -31.28 -20.69 -12.21
CA LEU A 34 -30.34 -20.93 -13.30
C LEU A 34 -29.75 -19.62 -13.84
N ALA A 35 -30.56 -18.58 -14.03
CA ALA A 35 -30.09 -17.27 -14.49
C ALA A 35 -29.10 -16.64 -13.49
N VAL A 36 -29.37 -16.72 -12.19
CA VAL A 36 -28.45 -16.25 -11.14
C VAL A 36 -27.15 -17.06 -11.15
N LEU A 37 -27.22 -18.38 -11.29
CA LEU A 37 -26.04 -19.24 -11.35
C LEU A 37 -25.17 -18.97 -12.57
N VAL A 38 -25.77 -18.77 -13.75
CA VAL A 38 -25.05 -18.41 -14.97
C VAL A 38 -24.43 -17.02 -14.83
N GLY A 39 -25.16 -16.05 -14.29
CA GLY A 39 -24.63 -14.71 -14.00
C GLY A 39 -23.43 -14.76 -13.05
N ALA A 40 -23.54 -15.53 -11.96
CA ALA A 40 -22.45 -15.76 -11.03
C ALA A 40 -21.24 -16.43 -11.70
N LEU A 41 -21.46 -17.43 -12.57
CA LEU A 41 -20.39 -18.10 -13.31
C LEU A 41 -19.64 -17.15 -14.25
N ILE A 42 -20.37 -16.29 -14.98
CA ILE A 42 -19.75 -15.27 -15.86
C ILE A 42 -18.89 -14.30 -15.05
N ILE A 43 -19.37 -13.86 -13.88
CA ILE A 43 -18.59 -12.99 -12.98
C ILE A 43 -17.31 -13.70 -12.52
N VAL A 44 -17.41 -14.97 -12.10
CA VAL A 44 -16.25 -15.75 -11.66
C VAL A 44 -15.22 -15.91 -12.78
N ILE A 45 -15.66 -16.24 -14.00
CA ILE A 45 -14.77 -16.33 -15.17
C ILE A 45 -14.11 -14.99 -15.47
N GLY A 46 -14.88 -13.90 -15.42
CA GLY A 46 -14.36 -12.54 -15.59
C GLY A 46 -13.30 -12.18 -14.56
N LEU A 47 -13.54 -12.48 -13.27
CA LEU A 47 -12.58 -12.25 -12.19
C LEU A 47 -11.32 -13.12 -12.37
N PHE A 48 -11.47 -14.37 -12.79
CA PHE A 48 -10.35 -15.26 -13.09
C PHE A 48 -9.48 -14.70 -14.23
N PHE A 49 -10.09 -14.25 -15.32
CA PHE A 49 -9.38 -13.67 -16.45
C PHE A 49 -8.66 -12.36 -16.05
N VAL A 50 -9.31 -11.50 -15.25
CA VAL A 50 -8.68 -10.29 -14.71
C VAL A 50 -7.49 -10.64 -13.79
N ALA A 51 -7.63 -11.64 -12.92
CA ALA A 51 -6.55 -12.08 -12.04
C ALA A 51 -5.37 -12.67 -12.83
N GLN A 52 -5.65 -13.46 -13.86
CA GLN A 52 -4.65 -14.03 -14.75
C GLN A 52 -3.92 -12.93 -15.53
N ASN A 53 -4.66 -11.98 -16.10
CA ASN A 53 -4.11 -10.85 -16.83
C ASN A 53 -3.27 -9.94 -15.93
N ARG A 54 -3.74 -9.66 -14.70
CA ARG A 54 -2.96 -8.91 -13.70
C ARG A 54 -1.64 -9.59 -13.36
N THR A 55 -1.67 -10.92 -13.19
CA THR A 55 -0.46 -11.70 -12.88
C THR A 55 0.53 -11.69 -14.04
N LYS A 56 0.03 -11.83 -15.28
CA LYS A 56 0.86 -11.74 -16.49
C LYS A 56 1.49 -10.36 -16.63
N ASN A 57 0.68 -9.30 -16.50
CA ASN A 57 1.15 -7.92 -16.56
C ASN A 57 2.20 -7.63 -15.48
N GLU A 58 2.01 -8.11 -14.25
CA GLU A 58 2.99 -7.95 -13.19
C GLU A 58 4.32 -8.62 -13.54
N ARG A 59 4.28 -9.86 -14.07
CA ARG A 59 5.51 -10.58 -14.45
C ARG A 59 6.26 -9.87 -15.57
N GLU A 60 5.55 -9.42 -16.59
CA GLU A 60 6.16 -8.69 -17.71
C GLU A 60 6.76 -7.35 -17.24
N ALA A 61 6.00 -6.60 -16.43
CA ALA A 61 6.47 -5.35 -15.84
C ALA A 61 7.72 -5.55 -14.96
N ASN A 62 7.76 -6.63 -14.18
CA ASN A 62 8.91 -6.96 -13.32
C ASN A 62 10.17 -7.30 -14.15
N LEU A 63 10.02 -8.05 -15.25
CA LEU A 63 11.14 -8.33 -16.16
C LEU A 63 11.71 -7.04 -16.77
N LEU A 64 10.84 -6.13 -17.20
CA LEU A 64 11.24 -4.82 -17.72
C LEU A 64 11.85 -3.93 -16.62
N LEU A 65 11.36 -4.04 -15.38
CA LEU A 65 11.93 -3.33 -14.25
C LEU A 65 13.37 -3.79 -14.00
N GLY A 66 13.61 -5.10 -14.06
CA GLY A 66 14.95 -5.67 -13.96
C GLY A 66 15.91 -5.17 -15.06
N SER A 67 15.44 -5.02 -16.31
CA SER A 67 16.27 -4.46 -17.37
C SER A 67 16.52 -2.96 -17.20
N ALA A 68 15.53 -2.19 -16.74
CA ALA A 68 15.69 -0.77 -16.42
C ALA A 68 16.67 -0.55 -15.24
N HIS A 69 16.66 -1.43 -14.25
CA HIS A 69 17.65 -1.44 -13.17
C HIS A 69 19.04 -1.78 -13.70
N ALA A 70 19.17 -2.81 -14.53
CA ALA A 70 20.45 -3.18 -15.14
C ALA A 70 21.06 -2.02 -15.94
N ALA A 71 20.26 -1.32 -16.73
CA ALA A 71 20.69 -0.12 -17.47
C ALA A 71 21.19 0.99 -16.53
N LEU A 72 20.51 1.21 -15.40
CA LEU A 72 20.95 2.17 -14.39
C LEU A 72 22.30 1.77 -13.78
N PHE A 73 22.47 0.49 -13.44
CA PHE A 73 23.73 -0.04 -12.89
C PHE A 73 24.89 0.05 -13.88
N SER A 74 24.64 -0.09 -15.18
CA SER A 74 25.65 0.14 -16.22
C SER A 74 25.93 1.63 -16.51
N GLY A 75 25.25 2.55 -15.82
CA GLY A 75 25.42 3.99 -15.98
C GLY A 75 24.59 4.61 -17.12
N ASP A 76 23.76 3.82 -17.81
CA ASP A 76 22.85 4.32 -18.84
C ASP A 76 21.55 4.82 -18.22
N ALA A 77 21.65 6.02 -17.63
CA ALA A 77 20.52 6.70 -17.01
C ALA A 77 19.39 7.03 -18.02
N GLN A 78 19.71 7.24 -19.29
CA GLN A 78 18.70 7.57 -20.31
C GLN A 78 17.87 6.34 -20.67
N GLN A 79 18.52 5.19 -20.92
CA GLN A 79 17.83 3.94 -21.19
C GLN A 79 17.01 3.49 -19.97
N SER A 80 17.56 3.63 -18.76
CA SER A 80 16.83 3.33 -17.52
C SER A 80 15.56 4.19 -17.39
N ARG A 81 15.66 5.50 -17.65
CA ARG A 81 14.51 6.42 -17.65
C ARG A 81 13.43 5.96 -18.62
N GLN A 82 13.81 5.67 -19.87
CA GLN A 82 12.87 5.20 -20.90
C GLN A 82 12.21 3.88 -20.49
N GLY A 83 12.97 2.97 -19.88
CA GLY A 83 12.46 1.71 -19.33
C GLY A 83 11.39 1.95 -18.26
N TYR A 84 11.65 2.81 -17.28
CA TYR A 84 10.65 3.14 -16.26
C TYR A 84 9.41 3.81 -16.86
N GLU A 85 9.57 4.75 -17.79
CA GLU A 85 8.46 5.42 -18.46
C GLU A 85 7.59 4.43 -19.24
N ASP A 86 8.19 3.47 -19.95
CA ASP A 86 7.45 2.43 -20.68
C ASP A 86 6.65 1.53 -19.72
N ILE A 87 7.28 1.11 -18.61
CA ILE A 87 6.60 0.29 -17.59
C ILE A 87 5.40 1.03 -17.01
N ILE A 88 5.57 2.31 -16.67
CA ILE A 88 4.51 3.14 -16.10
C ILE A 88 3.36 3.28 -17.10
N LYS A 89 3.67 3.50 -18.38
CA LYS A 89 2.67 3.69 -19.44
C LYS A 89 1.89 2.41 -19.73
N ARG A 90 2.56 1.27 -19.82
CA ARG A 90 1.96 -0.02 -20.23
C ARG A 90 1.36 -0.81 -19.07
N PHE A 91 1.94 -0.69 -17.88
CA PHE A 91 1.65 -1.54 -16.73
C PHE A 91 1.27 -0.75 -15.47
N GLY A 92 0.77 0.48 -15.59
CA GLY A 92 0.53 1.41 -14.47
C GLY A 92 -0.28 0.90 -13.25
N SER A 93 -0.99 -0.22 -13.35
CA SER A 93 -1.70 -0.85 -12.22
C SER A 93 -0.90 -1.89 -11.43
N THR A 94 0.26 -2.30 -11.94
CA THR A 94 1.17 -3.30 -11.34
C THR A 94 1.96 -2.72 -10.17
N GLU A 95 2.44 -3.56 -9.25
CA GLU A 95 3.39 -3.11 -8.22
C GLU A 95 4.72 -2.68 -8.84
N SER A 96 5.18 -3.40 -9.87
CA SER A 96 6.39 -3.04 -10.64
C SER A 96 6.32 -1.65 -11.26
N ALA A 97 5.16 -1.22 -11.77
CA ALA A 97 5.01 0.15 -12.27
C ALA A 97 5.03 1.20 -11.16
N LYS A 98 4.53 0.89 -9.96
CA LYS A 98 4.61 1.80 -8.82
C LYS A 98 6.05 1.95 -8.34
N GLU A 99 6.81 0.86 -8.35
CA GLU A 99 8.25 0.89 -8.11
C GLU A 99 8.98 1.68 -9.20
N ALA A 100 8.63 1.51 -10.48
CA ALA A 100 9.16 2.31 -11.58
C ALA A 100 8.90 3.81 -11.39
N MET A 101 7.73 4.22 -10.86
CA MET A 101 7.46 5.63 -10.51
C MET A 101 8.42 6.14 -9.43
N ILE A 102 8.69 5.35 -8.40
CA ILE A 102 9.64 5.70 -7.33
C ILE A 102 11.06 5.82 -7.91
N ASN A 103 11.49 4.86 -8.73
CA ASN A 103 12.82 4.87 -9.33
C ASN A 103 13.01 6.00 -10.35
N LEU A 104 11.98 6.34 -11.12
CA LEU A 104 11.98 7.52 -11.96
C LEU A 104 12.04 8.82 -11.12
N GLY A 105 11.36 8.83 -9.97
CA GLY A 105 11.49 9.90 -8.97
C GLY A 105 12.92 10.04 -8.45
N ASN A 106 13.54 8.93 -8.04
CA ASN A 106 14.93 8.87 -7.56
C ASN A 106 15.91 9.40 -8.61
N LEU A 107 15.73 8.96 -9.86
CA LEU A 107 16.56 9.35 -10.98
C LEU A 107 16.45 10.87 -11.26
N ASN A 108 15.24 11.42 -11.25
CA ASN A 108 15.03 12.87 -11.40
C ASN A 108 15.57 13.67 -10.20
N PHE A 109 15.43 13.15 -8.99
CA PHE A 109 15.96 13.76 -7.77
C PHE A 109 17.49 13.89 -7.83
N GLN A 110 18.18 12.82 -8.25
CA GLN A 110 19.63 12.83 -8.46
C GLN A 110 20.07 13.83 -9.53
N MET A 111 19.28 13.99 -10.60
CA MET A 111 19.53 14.98 -11.65
C MET A 111 19.11 16.42 -11.28
N ARG A 112 18.69 16.66 -10.02
CA ARG A 112 18.17 17.96 -9.55
C ARG A 112 16.93 18.46 -10.30
N ASN A 113 16.22 17.55 -10.98
CA ASN A 113 14.92 17.82 -11.60
C ASN A 113 13.81 17.66 -10.56
N GLN A 114 13.77 18.57 -9.60
CA GLN A 114 13.02 18.41 -8.36
C GLN A 114 11.49 18.36 -8.56
N GLU A 115 10.96 19.13 -9.51
CA GLU A 115 9.54 19.12 -9.85
C GLU A 115 9.11 17.75 -10.38
N GLU A 116 9.86 17.19 -11.34
CA GLU A 116 9.54 15.89 -11.92
C GLU A 116 9.78 14.75 -10.92
N ALA A 117 10.76 14.89 -10.02
CA ALA A 117 10.96 13.96 -8.91
C ALA A 117 9.73 13.92 -7.99
N LEU A 118 9.29 15.08 -7.50
CA LEU A 118 8.13 15.22 -6.64
C LEU A 118 6.87 14.64 -7.29
N LYS A 119 6.63 14.97 -8.55
CA LYS A 119 5.49 14.46 -9.33
C LYS A 119 5.49 12.94 -9.41
N ASN A 120 6.64 12.31 -9.68
CA ASN A 120 6.71 10.86 -9.79
C ASN A 120 6.54 10.15 -8.44
N TYR A 121 7.09 10.69 -7.35
CA TYR A 121 6.81 10.16 -6.02
C TYR A 121 5.34 10.32 -5.62
N GLN A 122 4.72 11.47 -5.88
CA GLN A 122 3.30 11.69 -5.60
C GLN A 122 2.40 10.73 -6.40
N ARG A 123 2.73 10.48 -7.67
CA ARG A 123 2.05 9.45 -8.48
C ARG A 123 2.18 8.07 -7.85
N ALA A 124 3.36 7.70 -7.35
CA ALA A 124 3.56 6.45 -6.65
C ALA A 124 2.71 6.35 -5.37
N VAL A 125 2.66 7.41 -4.55
CA VAL A 125 1.79 7.46 -3.35
C VAL A 125 0.31 7.29 -3.73
N GLN A 126 -0.15 8.01 -4.76
CA GLN A 126 -1.53 7.96 -5.26
C GLN A 126 -1.90 6.58 -5.83
N ALA A 127 -0.94 5.88 -6.45
CA ALA A 127 -1.12 4.54 -6.98
C ALA A 127 -1.22 3.45 -5.89
N LYS A 128 -1.04 3.82 -4.61
CA LYS A 128 -1.23 2.97 -3.42
C LYS A 128 -0.51 1.62 -3.56
N PRO A 129 0.84 1.59 -3.46
CA PRO A 129 1.58 0.34 -3.44
C PRO A 129 1.10 -0.52 -2.27
N LYS A 130 0.99 -1.83 -2.50
CA LYS A 130 0.64 -2.80 -1.46
C LYS A 130 1.81 -2.98 -0.49
N SER A 131 3.02 -2.93 -1.02
CA SER A 131 4.24 -3.01 -0.22
C SER A 131 4.39 -1.78 0.68
N TYR A 132 4.51 -2.00 1.99
CA TYR A 132 4.80 -0.92 2.93
C TYR A 132 6.16 -0.29 2.65
N LEU A 133 7.12 -1.05 2.09
CA LEU A 133 8.43 -0.54 1.69
C LEU A 133 8.28 0.46 0.55
N LEU A 134 7.54 0.11 -0.51
CA LEU A 134 7.32 1.00 -1.65
C LEU A 134 6.51 2.23 -1.25
N MET A 135 5.46 2.08 -0.45
CA MET A 135 4.70 3.23 0.05
C MET A 135 5.57 4.15 0.92
N SER A 136 6.38 3.60 1.82
CA SER A 136 7.27 4.41 2.67
C SER A 136 8.36 5.10 1.84
N ALA A 137 8.90 4.43 0.81
CA ALA A 137 9.87 5.02 -0.10
C ALA A 137 9.26 6.15 -0.93
N ALA A 138 8.02 6.00 -1.42
CA ALA A 138 7.32 7.05 -2.14
C ALA A 138 7.07 8.28 -1.26
N ILE A 139 6.53 8.09 -0.04
CA ILE A 139 6.31 9.19 0.91
C ILE A 139 7.65 9.84 1.31
N GLY A 140 8.68 9.03 1.58
CA GLY A 140 10.02 9.53 1.90
C GLY A 140 10.63 10.33 0.75
N GLY A 141 10.39 9.94 -0.51
CA GLY A 141 10.79 10.69 -1.69
C GLY A 141 10.09 12.06 -1.81
N VAL A 142 8.79 12.12 -1.52
CA VAL A 142 8.05 13.40 -1.41
C VAL A 142 8.66 14.27 -0.31
N ALA A 143 8.89 13.70 0.87
CA ALA A 143 9.49 14.41 2.00
C ALA A 143 10.88 14.96 1.66
N ALA A 144 11.73 14.15 1.02
CA ALA A 144 13.06 14.55 0.56
C ALA A 144 13.01 15.69 -0.48
N CYS A 145 12.01 15.70 -1.36
CA CYS A 145 11.79 16.81 -2.29
C CYS A 145 11.42 18.09 -1.55
N TYR A 146 10.58 18.05 -0.52
CA TYR A 146 10.29 19.24 0.30
C TYR A 146 11.51 19.69 1.11
N GLU A 147 12.28 18.76 1.65
CA GLU A 147 13.51 19.03 2.41
C GLU A 147 14.54 19.74 1.53
N GLN A 148 14.76 19.25 0.30
CA GLN A 148 15.66 19.89 -0.66
C GLN A 148 15.16 21.27 -1.12
N ALA A 149 13.85 21.51 -1.12
CA ALA A 149 13.25 22.82 -1.42
C ALA A 149 13.33 23.80 -0.24
N GLY A 150 13.80 23.36 0.93
CA GLY A 150 13.83 24.14 2.16
C GLY A 150 12.48 24.23 2.87
N ASP A 151 11.43 23.56 2.38
CA ASP A 151 10.13 23.48 3.06
C ASP A 151 10.16 22.38 4.12
N PHE A 152 10.95 22.63 5.16
CA PHE A 152 11.21 21.66 6.22
C PHE A 152 9.96 21.29 7.03
N ASN A 153 8.97 22.19 7.14
CA ASN A 153 7.71 21.86 7.81
C ASN A 153 6.92 20.80 7.03
N LYS A 154 6.76 20.97 5.71
CA LYS A 154 6.10 19.95 4.87
C LYS A 154 6.89 18.65 4.83
N ALA A 155 8.21 18.73 4.73
CA ALA A 155 9.07 17.54 4.77
C ALA A 155 8.84 16.74 6.06
N ALA A 156 8.79 17.41 7.20
CA ALA A 156 8.54 16.76 8.48
C ALA A 156 7.17 16.09 8.55
N GLU A 157 6.13 16.76 8.05
CA GLU A 157 4.76 16.22 8.00
C GLU A 157 4.68 14.96 7.13
N GLU A 158 5.30 14.96 5.96
CA GLU A 158 5.37 13.79 5.08
C GLU A 158 6.12 12.62 5.74
N TYR A 159 7.28 12.86 6.36
CA TYR A 159 7.98 11.81 7.11
C TYR A 159 7.13 11.24 8.26
N MET A 160 6.36 12.08 8.96
CA MET A 160 5.46 11.61 10.03
C MET A 160 4.34 10.70 9.52
N GLN A 161 3.87 10.87 8.28
CA GLN A 161 2.87 9.97 7.69
C GLN A 161 3.35 8.51 7.62
N ILE A 162 4.66 8.28 7.43
CA ILE A 162 5.23 6.92 7.42
C ILE A 162 5.03 6.23 8.77
N PHE A 163 5.29 6.94 9.88
CA PHE A 163 5.08 6.42 11.22
C PHE A 163 3.59 6.19 11.51
N GLN A 164 2.72 7.13 11.14
CA GLN A 164 1.27 7.01 11.36
C GLN A 164 0.68 5.81 10.62
N ARG A 165 1.17 5.54 9.40
CA ARG A 165 0.66 4.44 8.56
C ARG A 165 1.23 3.09 8.95
N TYR A 166 2.49 3.03 9.39
CA TYR A 166 3.20 1.79 9.63
C TYR A 166 3.83 1.70 11.04
N PRO A 167 3.12 2.01 12.14
CA PRO A 167 3.72 2.19 13.47
C PRO A 167 4.40 0.93 14.05
N LYS A 168 4.14 -0.25 13.47
CA LYS A 168 4.76 -1.52 13.87
C LYS A 168 6.05 -1.84 13.12
N GLN A 169 6.39 -1.09 12.06
CA GLN A 169 7.60 -1.28 11.27
C GLN A 169 8.73 -0.41 11.84
N ASN A 170 9.16 -0.75 13.07
CA ASN A 170 10.05 0.07 13.89
C ASN A 170 11.24 0.63 13.11
N TYR A 171 11.94 -0.19 12.33
CA TYR A 171 13.10 0.29 11.57
C TYR A 171 12.76 1.47 10.65
N ILE A 172 11.73 1.36 9.80
CA ILE A 172 11.41 2.41 8.82
C ILE A 172 10.74 3.59 9.50
N SER A 173 9.79 3.31 10.39
CA SER A 173 8.96 4.34 11.02
C SER A 173 9.76 5.18 11.99
N LEU A 174 10.70 4.61 12.76
CA LEU A 174 11.56 5.39 13.66
C LEU A 174 12.62 6.18 12.90
N ASN A 175 13.17 5.64 11.80
CA ASN A 175 14.04 6.44 10.92
C ASN A 175 13.28 7.63 10.31
N ALA A 176 12.03 7.43 9.89
CA ALA A 176 11.18 8.52 9.40
C ALA A 176 10.89 9.56 10.51
N MET A 177 10.57 9.14 11.73
CA MET A 177 10.41 10.06 12.86
C MET A 177 11.69 10.86 13.14
N LEU A 178 12.88 10.22 13.09
CA LEU A 178 14.15 10.94 13.21
C LEU A 178 14.30 11.99 12.11
N SER A 179 13.96 11.66 10.86
CA SER A 179 13.98 12.62 9.75
C SER A 179 12.98 13.77 9.96
N ALA A 180 11.77 13.47 10.45
CA ALA A 180 10.79 14.49 10.79
C ALA A 180 11.28 15.43 11.89
N GLY A 181 11.86 14.90 12.98
CA GLY A 181 12.44 15.70 14.04
C GLY A 181 13.58 16.60 13.55
N ARG A 182 14.43 16.09 12.64
CA ARG A 182 15.50 16.90 12.02
C ARG A 182 14.92 18.04 11.19
N CYS A 183 13.89 17.76 10.40
CA CYS A 183 13.20 18.76 9.59
C CYS A 183 12.48 19.81 10.46
N TYR A 184 11.75 19.41 11.51
CA TYR A 184 11.15 20.37 12.43
C TYR A 184 12.18 21.29 13.10
N ARG A 185 13.34 20.74 13.49
CA ARG A 185 14.44 21.55 14.02
C ARG A 185 14.96 22.54 12.96
N ALA A 186 15.16 22.08 11.72
CA ALA A 186 15.61 22.94 10.61
C ALA A 186 14.58 24.04 10.28
N ALA A 187 13.28 23.78 10.49
CA ALA A 187 12.21 24.76 10.37
C ALA A 187 12.12 25.75 11.54
N GLY A 188 13.00 25.63 12.56
CA GLY A 188 12.94 26.40 13.80
C GLY A 188 11.86 25.93 14.78
N ASN A 189 11.11 24.88 14.46
CA ASN A 189 10.07 24.32 15.31
C ASN A 189 10.65 23.34 16.34
N ASN A 190 11.45 23.86 17.26
CA ASN A 190 12.13 23.07 18.29
C ASN A 190 11.16 22.34 19.22
N ALA A 191 9.96 22.88 19.44
CA ALA A 191 8.91 22.24 20.23
C ALA A 191 8.44 20.93 19.59
N LYS A 192 8.06 20.95 18.31
CA LYS A 192 7.67 19.72 17.58
C LYS A 192 8.84 18.75 17.46
N ALA A 193 10.05 19.25 17.20
CA ALA A 193 11.24 18.38 17.15
C ALA A 193 11.45 17.64 18.49
N ARG A 194 11.32 18.35 19.61
CA ARG A 194 11.41 17.78 20.97
C ARG A 194 10.35 16.72 21.20
N GLU A 195 9.10 17.00 20.86
CA GLU A 195 7.98 16.07 20.98
C GLU A 195 8.27 14.76 20.23
N VAL A 196 8.71 14.86 18.97
CA VAL A 196 9.03 13.68 18.14
C VAL A 196 10.15 12.84 18.76
N TYR A 197 11.26 13.46 19.18
CA TYR A 197 12.37 12.72 19.79
C TYR A 197 12.00 12.10 21.14
N GLN A 198 11.27 12.81 21.98
CA GLN A 198 10.76 12.26 23.25
C GLN A 198 9.80 11.10 23.01
N GLY A 199 8.96 11.18 21.97
CA GLY A 199 8.08 10.10 21.56
C GLY A 199 8.83 8.81 21.21
N ILE A 200 9.98 8.91 20.53
CA ILE A 200 10.87 7.77 20.26
C ILE A 200 11.40 7.21 21.57
N LEU A 201 11.97 8.06 22.44
CA LEU A 201 12.60 7.64 23.70
C LEU A 201 11.63 6.98 24.68
N SER A 202 10.40 7.48 24.74
CA SER A 202 9.37 6.99 25.64
C SER A 202 8.79 5.64 25.19
N LYS A 203 8.55 5.47 23.88
CA LYS A 203 7.89 4.28 23.33
C LYS A 203 8.85 3.16 22.91
N TYR A 204 10.09 3.50 22.59
CA TYR A 204 11.09 2.58 22.04
C TYR A 204 12.45 2.75 22.72
N PRO A 205 12.54 2.67 24.05
CA PRO A 205 13.75 3.02 24.81
C PRO A 205 14.98 2.17 24.44
N ASP A 206 14.77 0.92 24.03
CA ASP A 206 15.84 -0.04 23.70
C ASP A 206 16.17 -0.11 22.19
N ASP A 207 15.48 0.67 21.34
CA ASP A 207 15.75 0.69 19.91
C ASP A 207 17.03 1.49 19.61
N GLN A 208 17.81 1.06 18.61
CA GLN A 208 19.01 1.78 18.16
C GLN A 208 18.75 3.26 17.80
N ASN A 209 17.53 3.59 17.36
CA ASN A 209 17.13 4.96 17.03
C ASN A 209 16.85 5.82 18.27
N ALA A 210 16.61 5.21 19.44
CA ALA A 210 16.48 5.93 20.69
C ALA A 210 17.75 6.69 21.04
N GLN A 211 18.93 6.10 20.82
CA GLN A 211 20.19 6.81 21.06
C GLN A 211 20.36 8.01 20.14
N LYS A 212 19.99 7.88 18.85
CA LYS A 212 20.01 8.99 17.89
C LYS A 212 19.03 10.10 18.31
N ALA A 213 17.83 9.73 18.78
CA ALA A 213 16.83 10.67 19.28
C ALA A 213 17.33 11.41 20.52
N ARG A 214 18.00 10.70 21.46
CA ARG A 214 18.60 11.30 22.66
C ARG A 214 19.65 12.35 22.31
N SER A 215 20.57 12.01 21.40
CA SER A 215 21.59 12.95 20.92
C SER A 215 20.97 14.16 20.23
N ALA A 216 19.99 13.95 19.35
CA ALA A 216 19.32 15.03 18.64
C ALA A 216 18.52 15.95 19.59
N LEU A 217 17.89 15.38 20.62
CA LEU A 217 17.16 16.13 21.65
C LEU A 217 18.09 17.03 22.48
N ALA A 218 19.28 16.54 22.85
CA ALA A 218 20.27 17.31 23.59
C ALA A 218 20.84 18.50 22.79
N MET A 219 20.77 18.45 21.46
CA MET A 219 21.20 19.54 20.57
C MET A 219 20.12 20.60 20.34
N LEU A 220 18.89 20.41 20.84
CA LEU A 220 17.85 21.42 20.73
C LEU A 220 18.12 22.57 21.72
N PRO A 221 17.81 23.82 21.34
CA PRO A 221 17.82 24.93 22.30
C PRO A 221 16.94 24.59 23.51
N THR A 222 17.39 24.97 24.70
CA THR A 222 16.54 24.95 25.90
C THR A 222 15.34 25.87 25.65
N ALA A 223 14.15 25.46 26.11
CA ALA A 223 13.02 26.37 26.04
C ALA A 223 13.33 27.54 26.99
N GLU A 224 13.29 28.77 26.47
CA GLU A 224 13.26 29.99 27.29
C GLU A 224 11.98 30.05 28.12
#